data_AF-A0A1E5BXY8-F1
#
_entry.id   AF-A0A1E5BXY8-F1
#
_cell.length_a   1.000
_cell.length_b   1.000
_cell.length_c   1.000
_cell.angle_alpha   90.00
_cell.angle_beta   90.00
_cell.angle_gamma   90.00
#
_symmetry.space_group_name_H-M   'P 1'
#
loop_
_entity.id
_entity.type
_entity.pdbx_description
1 polymer ?
#
loop_
_entity_poly.entity_id
_entity_poly.type
_entity_poly.pdbx_seq_one_letter_code
_entity_poly.pdbx_strand_id
1 'polypeptide(L)'
;MKKTSMVLMLILALSGCDLAKHVQEMSQKQAKLERLIQSNYGWKAQVGWNIRNDVLQQVTVNVSASDVGSQTISSLEEQVNKSLRTVFEEQPETVVLQVVLSLEK
;
A
#
# COMPACT_ATOMS: atom_id res chain seq x y z
N MET A 1 32.71 24.73 -19.34
CA MET A 1 32.33 24.11 -18.05
C MET A 1 30.95 24.53 -17.51
N LYS A 2 30.41 25.73 -17.81
CA LYS A 2 29.05 26.12 -17.34
C LYS A 2 27.89 25.36 -18.01
N LYS A 3 28.01 24.99 -19.29
CA LYS A 3 26.94 24.30 -20.05
C LYS A 3 26.72 22.83 -19.62
N THR A 4 27.78 22.14 -19.21
CA THR A 4 27.71 20.73 -18.77
C THR A 4 27.02 20.58 -17.40
N SER A 5 27.16 21.57 -16.52
CA SER A 5 26.51 21.55 -15.20
C SER A 5 24.98 21.70 -15.28
N MET A 6 24.48 22.44 -16.28
CA MET A 6 23.03 22.66 -16.47
C MET A 6 22.34 21.43 -17.07
N VAL A 7 23.01 20.73 -17.99
CA VAL A 7 22.50 19.48 -18.58
C VAL A 7 22.43 18.37 -17.54
N LEU A 8 23.43 18.25 -16.66
CA LEU A 8 23.44 17.27 -15.58
C LEU A 8 22.27 17.47 -14.59
N MET A 9 21.94 18.72 -14.28
CA MET A 9 20.82 19.08 -13.40
C MET A 9 19.45 18.79 -14.04
N LEU A 10 19.34 18.98 -15.37
CA LEU A 10 18.13 18.65 -16.13
C LEU A 10 17.88 17.14 -16.20
N ILE A 11 18.94 16.34 -16.38
CA ILE A 11 18.85 14.87 -16.41
C ILE A 11 18.40 14.32 -15.05
N LEU A 12 18.93 14.87 -13.95
CA LEU A 12 18.51 14.48 -12.59
C LEU A 12 17.06 14.89 -12.28
N ALA A 13 16.58 16.00 -12.84
CA ALA A 13 15.19 16.44 -12.67
C ALA A 13 14.18 15.54 -13.42
N LEU A 14 14.57 14.95 -14.56
CA LEU A 14 13.71 14.08 -15.36
C LEU A 14 13.47 12.72 -14.68
N SER A 15 14.48 12.14 -14.03
CA SER A 15 14.35 10.86 -13.32
C SER A 15 13.46 10.94 -12.07
N GLY A 16 13.32 12.14 -11.49
CA GLY A 16 12.50 12.35 -10.29
C GLY A 16 10.99 12.44 -10.57
N CYS A 17 10.59 12.81 -11.79
CA CYS A 17 9.18 12.94 -12.16
C CYS A 17 8.45 11.60 -12.20
N ASP A 18 9.11 10.55 -12.68
CA ASP A 18 8.54 9.21 -12.79
C ASP A 18 8.32 8.59 -11.40
N LEU A 19 9.35 8.66 -10.56
CA LEU A 19 9.29 8.17 -9.18
C LEU A 19 8.20 8.89 -8.36
N ALA A 20 8.10 10.22 -8.48
CA ALA A 20 7.09 10.99 -7.76
C ALA A 20 5.67 10.58 -8.16
N LYS A 21 5.43 10.38 -9.46
CA LYS A 21 4.14 9.92 -9.98
C LYS A 21 3.81 8.52 -9.46
N HIS A 22 4.78 7.60 -9.48
CA HIS A 22 4.60 6.24 -9.01
C HIS A 22 4.24 6.19 -7.50
N VAL A 23 4.96 6.97 -6.67
CA VAL A 23 4.65 7.11 -5.24
C VAL A 23 3.24 7.69 -5.03
N GLN A 24 2.85 8.69 -5.82
CA GLN A 24 1.52 9.28 -5.74
C GLN A 24 0.41 8.27 -6.10
N GLU A 25 0.59 7.50 -7.17
CA GLU A 25 -0.35 6.44 -7.57
C GLU A 25 -0.48 5.37 -6.48
N MET A 26 0.63 4.95 -5.88
CA MET A 26 0.63 3.99 -4.78
C MET A 26 -0.05 4.54 -3.52
N SER A 27 0.15 5.82 -3.20
CA SER A 27 -0.58 6.48 -2.12
C SER A 27 -2.09 6.51 -2.37
N GLN A 28 -2.52 6.73 -3.60
CA GLN A 28 -3.94 6.67 -3.97
C GLN A 28 -4.50 5.25 -3.85
N LYS A 29 -3.75 4.24 -4.29
CA LYS A 29 -4.13 2.82 -4.14
C LYS A 29 -4.23 2.42 -2.67
N GLN A 30 -3.27 2.84 -1.84
CA GLN A 30 -3.31 2.65 -0.39
C GLN A 30 -4.62 3.20 0.21
N ALA A 31 -4.90 4.49 -0.02
CA ALA A 31 -6.12 5.13 0.50
C ALA A 31 -7.41 4.50 -0.06
N LYS A 32 -7.38 4.01 -1.30
CA LYS A 32 -8.52 3.29 -1.90
C LYS A 32 -8.75 1.95 -1.21
N LEU A 33 -7.69 1.19 -0.92
CA LEU A 33 -7.79 -0.09 -0.22
C LEU A 33 -8.31 0.08 1.21
N GLU A 34 -7.77 1.04 1.96
CA GLU A 34 -8.22 1.34 3.32
C GLU A 34 -9.72 1.67 3.34
N ARG A 35 -10.18 2.54 2.43
CA ARG A 35 -11.60 2.86 2.29
C ARG A 35 -12.46 1.66 1.90
N LEU A 36 -11.97 0.82 0.98
CA LEU A 36 -12.70 -0.36 0.52
C LEU A 36 -12.89 -1.38 1.65
N ILE A 37 -11.84 -1.61 2.46
CA ILE A 37 -11.91 -2.48 3.63
C ILE A 37 -12.89 -1.92 4.65
N GLN A 38 -12.79 -0.61 4.95
CA GLN A 38 -13.71 0.07 5.86
C GLN A 38 -15.16 0.00 5.37
N SER A 39 -15.43 0.20 4.08
CA SER A 39 -16.79 0.21 3.55
C SER A 39 -17.42 -1.18 3.51
N ASN A 40 -16.63 -2.20 3.18
CA ASN A 40 -17.14 -3.55 2.99
C ASN A 40 -17.23 -4.35 4.29
N TYR A 41 -16.32 -4.10 5.22
CA TYR A 41 -16.16 -4.94 6.43
C TYR A 41 -16.21 -4.15 7.73
N GLY A 42 -16.18 -2.82 7.68
CA GLY A 42 -16.25 -1.97 8.86
C GLY A 42 -14.93 -1.76 9.59
N TRP A 43 -13.81 -2.34 9.13
CA TRP A 43 -12.53 -2.26 9.82
C TRP A 43 -11.72 -1.02 9.43
N LYS A 44 -11.15 -0.34 10.43
CA LYS A 44 -10.15 0.68 10.18
C LYS A 44 -8.82 0.02 9.88
N ALA A 45 -8.48 -0.03 8.61
CA ALA A 45 -7.21 -0.56 8.14
C ALA A 45 -6.16 0.55 7.97
N GLN A 46 -4.91 0.22 8.23
CA GLN A 46 -3.74 0.97 7.77
C GLN A 46 -2.98 0.10 6.78
N VAL A 47 -2.70 0.63 5.60
CA VAL A 47 -2.03 -0.12 4.54
C VAL A 47 -0.64 0.43 4.30
N GLY A 48 0.35 -0.46 4.23
CA GLY A 48 1.71 -0.16 3.79
C GLY A 48 2.09 -0.99 2.57
N TRP A 49 3.10 -0.56 1.83
CA TRP A 49 3.57 -1.26 0.64
C TRP A 49 5.08 -1.17 0.51
N ASN A 50 5.67 -2.15 -0.18
CA ASN A 50 7.08 -2.20 -0.52
C ASN A 50 7.22 -2.48 -2.01
N ILE A 51 7.93 -1.59 -2.71
CA ILE A 51 8.29 -1.73 -4.12
C ILE A 51 9.80 -1.88 -4.23
N ARG A 52 10.23 -2.80 -5.08
CA ARG A 52 11.64 -3.02 -5.40
C ARG A 52 11.76 -3.19 -6.91
N ASN A 53 12.60 -2.35 -7.53
CA ASN A 53 12.80 -2.35 -8.99
C ASN A 53 11.46 -2.29 -9.76
N ASP A 54 10.60 -1.35 -9.38
CA ASP A 54 9.27 -1.12 -9.98
C ASP A 54 8.26 -2.25 -9.84
N VAL A 55 8.59 -3.34 -9.12
CA VAL A 55 7.68 -4.44 -8.82
C VAL A 55 7.11 -4.28 -7.41
N LEU A 56 5.79 -4.43 -7.27
CA LEU A 56 5.13 -4.50 -5.97
C LEU A 56 5.47 -5.81 -5.27
N GLN A 57 6.34 -5.74 -4.27
CA GLN A 57 6.83 -6.91 -3.55
C GLN A 57 5.88 -7.31 -2.43
N GLN A 58 5.47 -6.32 -1.63
CA GLN A 58 4.70 -6.58 -0.42
C GLN A 58 3.61 -5.54 -0.23
N VAL A 59 2.44 -6.01 0.22
CA VAL A 59 1.43 -5.15 0.85
C VAL A 59 1.22 -5.62 2.28
N THR A 60 1.29 -4.70 3.22
CA THR A 60 0.98 -4.93 4.63
C THR A 60 -0.37 -4.29 4.95
N VAL A 61 -1.27 -5.05 5.55
CA VAL A 61 -2.58 -4.58 6.00
C VAL A 61 -2.65 -4.76 7.52
N ASN A 62 -2.74 -3.65 8.23
CA ASN A 62 -2.88 -3.63 9.69
C ASN A 62 -4.32 -3.32 10.04
N VAL A 63 -4.94 -4.13 10.89
CA VAL A 63 -6.31 -3.94 11.37
C VAL A 63 -6.35 -4.10 12.89
N SER A 64 -7.27 -3.39 13.55
CA SER A 64 -7.47 -3.55 14.99
C SER A 64 -8.16 -4.87 15.30
N ALA A 65 -7.71 -5.57 16.34
CA ALA A 65 -8.40 -6.74 16.89
C ALA A 65 -9.86 -6.43 17.28
N SER A 66 -10.13 -5.20 17.77
CA SER A 66 -11.48 -4.76 18.13
C SER A 66 -12.41 -4.69 16.93
N ASP A 67 -11.88 -4.39 15.75
CA ASP A 67 -12.67 -4.16 14.54
C ASP A 67 -12.98 -5.49 13.84
N VAL A 68 -12.03 -6.43 13.85
CA VAL A 68 -12.20 -7.75 13.22
C VAL A 68 -13.00 -8.72 14.08
N GLY A 69 -13.03 -8.51 15.40
CA GLY A 69 -13.84 -9.29 16.34
C GLY A 69 -13.44 -10.77 16.40
N SER A 70 -14.42 -11.66 16.29
CA SER A 70 -14.23 -13.12 16.36
C SER A 70 -13.93 -13.79 15.02
N GLN A 71 -13.61 -13.02 13.98
CA GLN A 71 -13.32 -13.58 12.66
C GLN A 71 -12.07 -14.45 12.67
N THR A 72 -12.11 -15.52 11.87
CA THR A 72 -10.97 -16.41 11.69
C THR A 72 -9.92 -15.78 10.78
N ILE A 73 -8.65 -16.17 10.95
CA ILE A 73 -7.58 -15.73 10.06
C ILE A 73 -7.89 -16.04 8.58
N SER A 74 -8.49 -17.20 8.30
CA SER A 74 -8.88 -17.58 6.94
C SER A 74 -9.93 -16.64 6.32
N SER A 75 -10.91 -16.18 7.11
CA SER A 75 -11.90 -15.21 6.64
C SER A 75 -11.23 -13.87 6.32
N LEU A 76 -10.37 -13.40 7.24
CA LEU A 76 -9.67 -12.13 7.06
C LEU A 76 -8.77 -12.15 5.84
N GLU A 77 -8.05 -13.26 5.62
CA GLU A 77 -7.22 -13.46 4.44
C GLU A 77 -8.05 -13.37 3.15
N GLU A 78 -9.18 -14.08 3.07
CA GLU A 78 -10.06 -14.05 1.89
C GLU A 78 -10.55 -12.62 1.60
N GLN A 79 -11.01 -11.91 2.63
CA GLN A 79 -11.54 -10.55 2.53
C GLN A 79 -10.46 -9.54 2.09
N VAL A 80 -9.25 -9.64 2.66
CA VAL A 80 -8.10 -8.81 2.27
C VAL A 80 -7.67 -9.11 0.84
N ASN A 81 -7.54 -10.38 0.46
CA ASN A 81 -7.16 -10.78 -0.90
C ASN A 81 -8.19 -10.31 -1.94
N LYS A 82 -9.48 -10.42 -1.63
CA LYS A 82 -10.56 -9.91 -2.51
C LYS A 82 -10.44 -8.39 -2.71
N SER A 83 -10.15 -7.66 -1.64
CA SER A 83 -9.98 -6.20 -1.69
C SER A 83 -8.73 -5.79 -2.46
N LEU A 84 -7.62 -6.50 -2.28
CA LEU A 84 -6.36 -6.28 -3.01
C LEU A 84 -6.55 -6.43 -4.51
N ARG A 85 -7.22 -7.51 -4.96
CA ARG A 85 -7.54 -7.76 -6.38
C ARG A 85 -8.40 -6.69 -7.04
N THR A 86 -9.12 -5.89 -6.24
CA THR A 86 -9.95 -4.79 -6.74
C THR A 86 -9.16 -3.48 -6.89
N VAL A 87 -8.07 -3.33 -6.13
CA VAL A 87 -7.29 -2.07 -6.08
C VAL A 87 -6.00 -2.18 -6.89
N PHE A 88 -5.34 -3.32 -6.85
CA PHE A 88 -4.06 -3.56 -7.49
C PHE A 88 -4.23 -4.47 -8.71
N GLU A 89 -3.85 -3.94 -9.87
CA GLU A 89 -3.81 -4.69 -11.13
C GLU A 89 -2.76 -5.80 -11.05
N GLU A 90 -1.56 -5.46 -10.59
CA GLU A 90 -0.49 -6.42 -10.29
C GLU A 90 -0.58 -6.87 -8.83
N GLN A 91 -0.61 -8.18 -8.61
CA GLN A 91 -0.66 -8.72 -7.27
C GLN A 91 0.73 -8.64 -6.61
N PRO A 92 0.80 -8.28 -5.31
CA PRO A 92 2.06 -8.35 -4.58
C PRO A 92 2.55 -9.79 -4.48
N GLU A 93 3.86 -9.98 -4.46
CA GLU A 93 4.45 -11.29 -4.18
C GLU A 93 4.09 -11.80 -2.77
N THR A 94 3.93 -10.89 -1.82
CA THR A 94 3.58 -11.21 -0.43
C THR A 94 2.53 -10.27 0.13
N VAL A 95 1.55 -10.82 0.84
CA VAL A 95 0.57 -10.07 1.63
C VAL A 95 0.81 -10.38 3.10
N VAL A 96 1.00 -9.33 3.90
CA VAL A 96 1.14 -9.44 5.36
C VAL A 96 -0.11 -8.86 6.00
N LEU A 97 -0.92 -9.70 6.62
CA LEU A 97 -2.03 -9.27 7.45
C LEU A 97 -1.59 -9.24 8.92
N GLN A 98 -1.70 -8.09 9.57
CA GLN A 98 -1.42 -7.94 10.99
C GLN A 98 -2.70 -7.54 11.74
N VAL A 99 -3.04 -8.31 12.77
CA VAL A 99 -4.11 -7.97 13.71
C VAL A 99 -3.45 -7.36 14.95
N VAL A 100 -3.74 -6.09 15.20
CA VAL A 100 -3.08 -5.29 16.24
C VAL A 100 -3.99 -5.16 17.45
N LEU A 101 -3.48 -5.51 18.62
CA LEU A 101 -4.14 -5.25 19.90
C LEU A 101 -3.74 -3.85 20.37
N SER A 102 -4.69 -2.93 20.41
CA SER A 102 -4.49 -1.63 21.06
C SER A 102 -4.76 -1.77 22.55
N LEU A 103 -3.75 -1.48 23.36
CA LEU A 103 -3.93 -1.34 24.80
C LEU A 103 -4.28 0.12 25.08
N GLU A 104 -5.43 0.36 25.71
CA GLU A 104 -5.74 1.68 26.25
C GLU A 104 -4.68 2.02 27.32
N LYS A 105 -4.14 3.24 27.24
CA LYS A 105 -3.15 3.76 28.20
C LYS A 105 -3.84 4.34 29.43
#